data_AF-A0A0T6ZT50-F1
#
_entry.id   AF-A0A0T6ZT50-F1
#
_cell.length_a   1.000
_cell.length_b   1.000
_cell.length_c   1.000
_cell.angle_alpha   90.00
_cell.angle_beta   90.00
_cell.angle_gamma   90.00
#
_symmetry.space_group_name_H-M   'P 1'
#
loop_
_entity.id
_entity.type
_entity.pdbx_description
1 polymer ?
#
loop_
_entity_poly.entity_id
_entity_poly.type
_entity_poly.pdbx_seq_one_letter_code
_entity_poly.pdbx_strand_id
1 'polypeptide(L)'
;MIIPTSSTSTPLGARACGSCTLCCRLPDIDALEKPANDWCRHCIDGEGCRIYEQRPQLCRDFLCLWRTDEGLDDSWDPARSRMMIYRQGPQVTVLVDPDYPEIWKQTPYAETLQHWARAGEGGQYVIVFVGDAVFKLD
;
A
#
# COMPACT_ATOMS: atom_id res chain seq x y z
N MET A 1 11.43 -2.60 6.80
CA MET A 1 10.14 -3.01 7.41
C MET A 1 9.69 -4.23 6.63
N ILE A 2 9.85 -5.42 7.19
CA ILE A 2 9.60 -6.69 6.52
C ILE A 2 8.09 -6.88 6.29
N ILE A 3 7.65 -7.03 5.04
CA ILE A 3 6.30 -7.53 4.73
C ILE A 3 6.27 -9.01 5.14
N PRO A 4 5.53 -9.41 6.18
CA PRO A 4 5.40 -10.82 6.51
C PRO A 4 4.62 -11.53 5.40
N THR A 5 5.10 -12.71 5.06
CA THR A 5 4.36 -13.70 4.29
C THR A 5 3.27 -14.27 5.20
N SER A 6 2.03 -14.36 4.69
CA SER A 6 0.85 -15.02 5.30
C SER A 6 -0.18 -14.10 5.98
N SER A 7 -0.98 -13.45 5.15
CA SER A 7 -2.39 -13.11 5.42
C SER A 7 -3.21 -13.50 4.18
N THR A 8 -4.08 -14.50 4.27
CA THR A 8 -4.89 -14.98 3.13
C THR A 8 -6.03 -13.99 2.86
N SER A 9 -5.75 -12.92 2.12
CA SER A 9 -6.77 -11.96 1.70
C SER A 9 -7.37 -12.36 0.34
N THR A 10 -8.70 -12.40 0.24
CA THR A 10 -9.38 -12.69 -1.04
C THR A 10 -9.45 -11.42 -1.89
N PRO A 11 -8.99 -11.45 -3.15
CA PRO A 11 -9.12 -10.31 -4.06
C PRO A 11 -10.58 -10.04 -4.42
N LEU A 12 -10.98 -8.76 -4.42
CA LEU A 12 -12.25 -8.32 -4.99
C LEU A 12 -12.21 -8.50 -6.51
N GLY A 13 -13.14 -9.29 -7.04
CA GLY A 13 -13.12 -9.74 -8.44
C GLY A 13 -13.20 -8.61 -9.48
N ALA A 14 -13.81 -7.48 -9.14
CA ALA A 14 -13.92 -6.32 -10.03
C ALA A 14 -12.65 -5.44 -10.07
N ARG A 15 -11.72 -5.62 -9.13
CA ARG A 15 -10.46 -4.88 -9.08
C ARG A 15 -9.36 -5.70 -9.71
N ALA A 16 -8.40 -5.03 -10.35
CA ALA A 16 -7.24 -5.64 -10.97
C ALA A 16 -5.99 -4.86 -10.58
N CYS A 17 -4.84 -5.54 -10.48
CA CYS A 17 -3.57 -4.82 -10.60
C CYS A 17 -3.47 -4.36 -12.08
N GLY A 18 -3.16 -3.08 -12.31
CA GLY A 18 -3.07 -2.47 -13.64
C GLY A 18 -1.79 -1.68 -13.83
N SER A 19 -1.88 -0.44 -14.31
CA SER A 19 -0.75 0.50 -14.43
C SER A 19 -0.19 0.98 -13.08
N CYS A 20 -0.86 0.68 -11.97
CA CYS A 20 -0.36 0.98 -10.64
C CYS A 20 0.91 0.17 -10.32
N THR A 21 1.98 0.88 -9.95
CA THR A 21 3.31 0.33 -9.69
C THR A 21 3.81 0.60 -8.27
N LEU A 22 2.99 1.16 -7.38
CA LEU A 22 3.43 1.58 -6.04
C LEU A 22 3.92 0.42 -5.16
N CYS A 23 3.42 -0.80 -5.34
CA CYS A 23 3.95 -1.98 -4.64
C CYS A 23 5.39 -2.34 -5.06
N CYS A 24 5.84 -1.87 -6.22
CA CYS A 24 7.20 -2.03 -6.69
C CYS A 24 8.11 -0.88 -6.26
N ARG A 25 7.58 0.23 -5.75
CA ARG A 25 8.36 1.40 -5.30
C ARG A 25 8.40 1.53 -3.78
N LEU A 26 7.23 1.65 -3.15
CA LEU A 26 7.11 2.13 -1.78
C LEU A 26 7.66 1.18 -0.71
N PRO A 27 7.32 -0.13 -0.69
CA PRO A 27 7.76 -1.00 0.39
C PRO A 27 9.23 -1.37 0.25
N ASP A 28 9.88 -1.65 1.37
CA ASP A 28 11.15 -2.35 1.44
C ASP A 28 10.95 -3.86 1.14
N ILE A 29 11.78 -4.45 0.29
CA ILE A 29 11.68 -5.87 -0.08
C ILE A 29 13.07 -6.51 -0.04
N ASP A 30 13.42 -7.08 1.12
CA ASP A 30 14.71 -7.74 1.37
C ASP A 30 15.04 -8.82 0.34
N ALA A 31 14.07 -9.67 0.00
CA ALA A 31 14.27 -10.78 -0.94
C ALA A 31 14.60 -10.32 -2.39
N LEU A 32 14.41 -9.04 -2.69
CA LEU A 32 14.77 -8.42 -3.96
C LEU A 32 15.92 -7.42 -3.83
N GLU A 33 16.51 -7.28 -2.64
CA GLU A 33 17.49 -6.22 -2.30
C GLU A 33 16.98 -4.84 -2.74
N LYS A 34 15.70 -4.58 -2.45
CA LYS A 34 14.99 -3.38 -2.94
C LYS A 34 14.63 -2.47 -1.76
N PRO A 35 15.40 -1.41 -1.50
CA PRO A 35 15.10 -0.45 -0.44
C PRO A 35 13.71 0.17 -0.60
N ALA A 36 13.12 0.66 0.50
CA ALA A 36 11.89 1.45 0.44
C ALA A 36 12.05 2.67 -0.47
N ASN A 37 10.97 3.07 -1.12
CA ASN A 37 10.88 4.21 -2.04
C ASN A 37 11.71 4.11 -3.34
N ASP A 38 12.58 3.10 -3.47
CA ASP A 38 13.30 2.78 -4.71
C ASP A 38 12.50 1.85 -5.62
N TRP A 39 12.68 2.04 -6.94
CA TRP A 39 12.06 1.20 -7.95
C TRP A 39 12.64 -0.20 -7.97
N CYS A 40 11.76 -1.21 -7.94
CA CYS A 40 12.13 -2.59 -8.23
C CYS A 40 12.74 -2.68 -9.64
N ARG A 41 13.90 -3.34 -9.77
CA ARG A 41 14.62 -3.56 -11.04
C ARG A 41 13.76 -4.15 -12.18
N HIS A 42 12.67 -4.82 -11.82
CA HIS A 42 11.76 -5.46 -12.77
C HIS A 42 10.57 -4.59 -13.19
N CYS A 43 10.31 -3.49 -12.49
CA CYS A 43 9.17 -2.62 -12.76
C CYS A 43 9.57 -1.50 -13.73
N ILE A 44 8.65 -1.12 -14.60
CA ILE A 44 8.67 0.18 -15.29
C ILE A 44 7.53 1.00 -14.68
N ASP A 45 7.83 2.21 -14.23
CA ASP A 45 6.82 3.09 -13.65
C ASP A 45 5.66 3.36 -14.62
N GLY A 46 4.42 3.32 -14.12
CA GLY A 46 3.20 3.46 -14.92
C GLY A 46 2.88 2.30 -15.88
N GLU A 47 3.82 1.39 -16.14
CA GLU A 47 3.64 0.27 -17.09
C GLU A 47 3.49 -1.08 -16.39
N GLY A 48 4.05 -1.25 -15.19
CA GLY A 48 3.94 -2.48 -14.40
C GLY A 48 5.21 -3.32 -14.31
N CYS A 49 5.07 -4.51 -13.72
CA CYS A 49 6.17 -5.45 -13.56
C CYS A 49 6.45 -6.22 -14.86
N ARG A 50 7.65 -6.09 -15.42
CA ARG A 50 8.06 -6.77 -16.66
C ARG A 50 8.12 -8.29 -16.56
N ILE A 51 8.24 -8.81 -15.33
CA ILE A 51 8.22 -10.25 -15.05
C ILE A 51 6.94 -10.65 -14.32
N TYR A 52 5.80 -9.98 -14.56
CA TYR A 52 4.57 -10.19 -13.78
C TYR A 52 4.25 -11.69 -13.61
N GLU A 53 4.22 -12.46 -14.70
CA GLU A 53 3.94 -13.91 -14.65
C GLU A 53 5.02 -14.76 -13.97
N GLN A 54 6.21 -14.23 -13.73
CA GLN A 54 7.35 -14.88 -13.07
C GLN A 54 7.69 -14.21 -11.72
N ARG A 55 6.86 -13.27 -11.25
CA ARG A 55 7.12 -12.50 -10.03
C ARG A 55 7.32 -13.46 -8.84
N PRO A 56 8.23 -13.14 -7.90
CA PRO A 56 8.46 -13.97 -6.72
C PRO A 56 7.18 -14.17 -5.91
N GLN A 57 7.11 -15.25 -5.14
CA GLN A 57 5.91 -15.61 -4.37
C GLN A 57 5.44 -14.46 -3.47
N LEU A 58 6.36 -13.73 -2.84
CA LEU A 58 6.02 -12.55 -2.01
C LEU A 58 5.20 -11.50 -2.79
N CYS A 59 5.50 -11.27 -4.06
CA CYS A 59 4.79 -10.30 -4.91
C CYS A 59 3.44 -10.87 -5.41
N ARG A 60 3.27 -12.19 -5.40
CA ARG A 60 2.00 -12.85 -5.76
C ARG A 60 1.03 -12.85 -4.59
N ASP A 61 1.55 -13.07 -3.39
CA ASP A 61 0.74 -13.17 -2.17
C ASP A 61 0.28 -11.81 -1.66
N PHE A 62 0.95 -10.72 -2.07
CA PHE A 62 0.59 -9.38 -1.67
C PHE A 62 -0.63 -8.85 -2.42
N LEU A 63 -1.65 -8.42 -1.67
CA LEU A 63 -2.75 -7.58 -2.13
C LEU A 63 -2.82 -6.34 -1.27
N CYS A 64 -2.87 -5.14 -1.88
CA CYS A 64 -3.09 -3.91 -1.14
C CYS A 64 -4.54 -3.85 -0.61
N LEU A 65 -4.80 -3.00 0.38
CA LEU A 65 -6.11 -2.94 1.02
C LEU A 65 -7.23 -2.60 0.03
N TRP A 66 -6.97 -1.75 -0.96
CA TRP A 66 -7.94 -1.46 -2.03
C TRP A 66 -8.34 -2.70 -2.83
N ARG A 67 -7.44 -3.68 -2.99
CA ARG A 67 -7.72 -4.94 -3.70
C ARG A 67 -8.65 -5.88 -2.93
N THR A 68 -8.86 -5.65 -1.63
CA THR A 68 -9.47 -6.62 -0.70
C THR A 68 -10.60 -6.04 0.14
N ASP A 69 -10.66 -4.72 0.33
CA ASP A 69 -11.64 -4.04 1.20
C ASP A 69 -12.69 -3.29 0.34
N GLU A 70 -13.94 -3.73 0.41
CA GLU A 70 -15.06 -3.15 -0.33
C GLU A 70 -15.44 -1.76 0.19
N GLY A 71 -15.07 -1.41 1.42
CA GLY A 71 -15.34 -0.11 2.02
C GLY A 71 -14.50 1.02 1.43
N LEU A 72 -13.43 0.69 0.70
CA LEU A 72 -12.65 1.66 -0.06
C LEU A 72 -13.23 1.81 -1.45
N ASP A 73 -13.65 3.02 -1.83
CA ASP A 73 -14.12 3.31 -3.18
C ASP A 73 -12.96 3.49 -4.19
N ASP A 74 -13.28 3.90 -5.42
CA ASP A 74 -12.29 4.08 -6.48
C ASP A 74 -11.34 5.25 -6.24
N SER A 75 -11.65 6.20 -5.35
CA SER A 75 -10.71 7.27 -4.99
C SER A 75 -9.47 6.72 -4.32
N TRP A 76 -9.58 5.56 -3.66
CA TRP A 76 -8.48 4.87 -3.00
C TRP A 76 -7.66 3.95 -3.92
N ASP A 77 -8.01 3.84 -5.20
CA ASP A 77 -7.12 3.21 -6.17
C ASP A 77 -5.73 3.84 -6.03
N PRO A 78 -4.67 3.07 -5.74
CA PRO A 78 -3.34 3.63 -5.52
C PRO A 78 -2.80 4.46 -6.69
N ALA A 79 -3.24 4.20 -7.93
CA ALA A 79 -2.87 5.05 -9.08
C ALA A 79 -3.45 6.47 -8.97
N ARG A 80 -4.55 6.65 -8.23
CA ARG A 80 -5.22 7.93 -7.99
C ARG A 80 -4.83 8.53 -6.64
N SER A 81 -4.88 7.74 -5.57
CA SER A 81 -4.62 8.18 -4.20
C SER A 81 -3.14 8.39 -3.90
N ARG A 82 -2.25 7.86 -4.74
CA ARG A 82 -0.80 7.88 -4.54
C ARG A 82 -0.39 7.22 -3.21
N MET A 83 -1.19 6.27 -2.73
CA MET A 83 -0.96 5.57 -1.48
C MET A 83 -1.12 4.06 -1.65
N MET A 84 -0.19 3.31 -1.10
CA MET A 84 -0.32 1.85 -0.94
C MET A 84 -0.63 1.53 0.52
N ILE A 85 -1.78 0.93 0.77
CA ILE A 85 -2.25 0.60 2.11
C ILE A 85 -2.24 -0.92 2.29
N TYR A 86 -1.86 -1.40 3.46
CA TYR A 86 -2.01 -2.81 3.85
C TYR A 86 -2.20 -2.94 5.36
N ARG A 87 -2.73 -4.08 5.80
CA ARG A 87 -2.96 -4.40 7.22
C ARG A 87 -1.98 -5.49 7.69
N GLN A 88 -1.42 -5.32 8.88
CA GLN A 88 -0.58 -6.32 9.55
C GLN A 88 -0.95 -6.37 11.05
N GLY A 89 -1.73 -7.38 11.43
CA GLY A 89 -2.33 -7.43 12.77
C GLY A 89 -3.18 -6.18 13.02
N PRO A 90 -3.02 -5.47 14.16
CA PRO A 90 -3.74 -4.22 14.44
C PRO A 90 -3.22 -3.00 13.67
N GLN A 91 -2.08 -3.10 12.97
CA GLN A 91 -1.51 -1.95 12.27
C GLN A 91 -2.11 -1.82 10.87
N VAL A 92 -2.64 -0.64 10.55
CA VAL A 92 -2.87 -0.18 9.17
C VAL A 92 -1.65 0.64 8.75
N THR A 93 -0.91 0.16 7.75
CA THR A 93 0.23 0.88 7.19
C THR A 93 -0.19 1.57 5.90
N VAL A 94 0.04 2.87 5.84
CA VAL A 94 -0.15 3.71 4.64
C VAL A 94 1.22 4.14 4.16
N LEU A 95 1.66 3.63 3.01
CA LEU A 95 2.85 4.14 2.34
C LEU A 95 2.40 5.19 1.31
N VAL A 96 2.87 6.41 1.43
CA VAL A 96 2.57 7.53 0.53
C VAL A 96 3.70 7.66 -0.49
N ASP A 97 3.35 7.90 -1.75
CA ASP A 97 4.31 8.27 -2.78
C ASP A 97 5.07 9.55 -2.38
N PRO A 98 6.40 9.50 -2.21
CA PRO A 98 7.17 10.67 -1.78
C PRO A 98 7.13 11.83 -2.78
N ASP A 99 6.75 11.60 -4.03
CA ASP A 99 6.55 12.66 -5.03
C ASP A 99 5.27 13.48 -4.76
N TYR A 100 4.37 12.96 -3.91
CA TYR A 100 3.09 13.58 -3.52
C TYR A 100 2.93 13.59 -2.00
N PRO A 101 3.86 14.18 -1.23
CA PRO A 101 3.99 13.95 0.22
C PRO A 101 2.81 14.46 1.05
N GLU A 102 2.02 15.38 0.50
CA GLU A 102 0.90 16.01 1.19
C GLU A 102 -0.47 15.43 0.79
N ILE A 103 -0.54 14.48 -0.14
CA ILE A 103 -1.82 13.99 -0.67
C ILE A 103 -2.69 13.32 0.40
N TRP A 104 -2.08 12.57 1.33
CA TRP A 104 -2.76 11.88 2.42
C TRP A 104 -3.42 12.83 3.44
N LYS A 105 -3.03 14.11 3.44
CA LYS A 105 -3.60 15.16 4.30
C LYS A 105 -4.83 15.84 3.68
N GLN A 106 -5.18 15.50 2.44
CA GLN A 106 -6.34 16.06 1.74
C GLN A 106 -7.59 15.22 2.00
N THR A 107 -8.76 15.85 1.98
CA THR A 107 -10.05 15.15 1.95
C THR A 107 -10.23 14.45 0.59
N PRO A 108 -10.72 13.19 0.54
CA PRO A 108 -11.30 12.42 1.65
C PRO A 108 -10.29 11.65 2.52
N TYR A 109 -9.03 11.53 2.08
CA TYR A 109 -8.05 10.64 2.69
C TYR A 109 -7.80 10.94 4.17
N ALA A 110 -7.53 12.20 4.52
CA ALA A 110 -7.22 12.59 5.88
C ALA A 110 -8.34 12.22 6.86
N GLU A 111 -9.60 12.46 6.47
CA GLU A 111 -10.77 12.18 7.30
C GLU A 111 -10.94 10.67 7.52
N THR A 112 -10.80 9.87 6.47
CA THR A 112 -10.90 8.41 6.59
C THR A 112 -9.76 7.83 7.43
N LEU A 113 -8.52 8.25 7.20
CA LEU A 113 -7.36 7.75 7.97
C LEU A 113 -7.46 8.12 9.45
N GLN A 114 -7.91 9.34 9.76
CA GLN A 114 -8.18 9.78 11.14
C GLN A 114 -9.34 8.98 11.77
N HIS A 115 -10.40 8.71 10.99
CA HIS A 115 -11.50 7.88 11.46
C HIS A 115 -11.01 6.46 11.80
N TRP A 116 -10.20 5.83 10.95
CA TRP A 116 -9.64 4.51 11.22
C TRP A 116 -8.71 4.47 12.44
N ALA A 117 -7.96 5.56 12.69
CA ALA A 117 -7.11 5.68 13.87
C ALA A 117 -7.92 5.77 15.17
N ARG A 118 -9.03 6.52 15.16
CA ARG A 118 -9.87 6.76 16.34
C ARG A 118 -10.89 5.65 16.61
N ALA A 119 -11.50 5.13 15.56
CA ALA A 119 -12.57 4.14 15.62
C ALA A 119 -12.06 2.70 15.54
N GLY A 120 -10.74 2.49 15.58
CA GLY A 120 -10.12 1.19 15.41
C GLY A 120 -10.61 0.15 16.41
N GLU A 121 -11.44 -0.79 15.94
CA GLU A 121 -11.81 -1.97 16.74
C GLU A 121 -10.57 -2.83 17.06
N GLY A 122 -10.56 -3.47 18.22
CA GLY A 122 -9.48 -4.39 18.59
C GLY A 122 -8.11 -3.73 18.80
N GLY A 123 -8.06 -2.42 19.01
CA GLY A 123 -6.80 -1.68 19.20
C GLY A 123 -6.06 -1.37 17.90
N GLN A 124 -6.78 -1.32 16.77
CA GLN A 124 -6.21 -0.92 15.49
C GLN A 124 -5.61 0.49 15.57
N TYR A 125 -4.47 0.69 14.90
CA TYR A 125 -3.84 2.01 14.75
C TYR A 125 -3.28 2.22 13.34
N VAL A 126 -3.14 3.49 12.94
CA VAL A 126 -2.71 3.86 11.59
C VAL A 126 -1.32 4.48 11.64
N ILE A 127 -0.39 3.97 10.82
CA ILE A 127 0.93 4.54 10.60
C ILE A 127 1.04 4.97 9.14
N VAL A 128 1.39 6.24 8.91
CA VAL A 128 1.64 6.82 7.60
C VAL A 128 3.14 7.02 7.40
N PHE A 129 3.67 6.50 6.31
CA PHE A 129 5.05 6.69 5.86
C PHE A 129 5.08 7.60 4.65
N VAL A 130 5.95 8.62 4.67
CA VAL A 130 6.20 9.53 3.55
C VAL A 130 7.71 9.65 3.37
N GLY A 131 8.29 8.89 2.44
CA GLY A 131 9.74 8.73 2.39
C GLY A 131 10.26 8.13 3.72
N ASP A 132 11.16 8.86 4.39
CA ASP A 132 11.69 8.50 5.72
C ASP A 132 10.84 9.05 6.89
N ALA A 133 9.87 9.92 6.61
CA ALA A 133 9.00 10.49 7.64
C ALA A 133 7.92 9.48 8.05
N VAL A 134 7.67 9.37 9.36
CA VAL A 134 6.70 8.44 9.93
C VAL A 134 5.74 9.19 10.84
N PHE A 135 4.44 9.00 10.62
CA PHE A 135 3.37 9.62 11.39
C PHE A 135 2.48 8.52 11.96
N LYS A 136 2.32 8.48 13.29
CA LYS A 136 1.24 7.73 13.91
C LYS A 136 0.04 8.66 14.04
N LEU A 137 -1.12 8.23 13.57
CA LEU A 137 -2.36 9.02 13.70
C LEU A 137 -3.09 8.64 15.00
N ASP A 138 -3.77 9.63 15.58
CA ASP A 138 -4.49 9.56 16.86
C ASP A 138 -6.00 9.87 16.73
#